data_AF-A0A957GHZ6-F1
#
_entry.id   AF-A0A957GHZ6-F1
#
_cell.length_a   1.000
_cell.length_b   1.000
_cell.length_c   1.000
_cell.angle_alpha   90.00
_cell.angle_beta   90.00
_cell.angle_gamma   90.00
#
_symmetry.space_group_name_H-M   'P 1'
#
loop_
_entity.id
_entity.type
_entity.pdbx_description
1 polymer ?
#
loop_
_entity_poly.entity_id
_entity_poly.type
_entity_poly.pdbx_seq_one_letter_code
_entity_poly.pdbx_strand_id
1 'polypeptide(L)'
;MSKAKAGATVGVVGAAGAAAVSAELLAQRESQVRLLQSRFETTQAAAQLSDVHQAMGDIESRLAEIPVELQTLRDRGYVHAGRLEEKIQALQQQWRRTRPGIDSALRTNVARLRSDVEQAAGPVRRLSAHNEASIQAAESAVSALSGQVDAVRRSVAGQYDDLQRELQSIDHDLRGVAEMLEIIAASPEINLRSAEGPLLAVKAEWRRDGKEGPDGYLILTDQRLLFEQNEELVKKKHLGLFAAEKETVQKLLFDVAAHEIESVKASEEGGFLGMGKEDILDLVLGANAPVSRARFHLKGEESADWAAWINRVKSGDVDRDRAARFQEEVAGAAAVALSFPSQCPSCFATVPVPPRGVQAVTCEFCGGLIKPEAAA
;
A
#
# COMPACT_ATOMS: atom_id res chain seq x y z
N MET A 1 58.02 -50.73 64.96
CA MET A 1 58.05 -51.66 63.81
C MET A 1 56.62 -51.99 63.40
N SER A 2 56.10 -51.38 62.34
CA SER A 2 55.03 -51.94 61.52
C SER A 2 54.95 -51.16 60.20
N LYS A 3 54.93 -51.88 59.09
CA LYS A 3 54.96 -51.39 57.71
C LYS A 3 53.54 -51.02 57.25
N ALA A 4 53.39 -49.95 56.46
CA ALA A 4 52.30 -49.84 55.51
C ALA A 4 52.79 -49.18 54.21
N LYS A 5 52.60 -49.93 53.13
CA LYS A 5 52.95 -49.67 51.73
C LYS A 5 51.92 -48.71 51.13
N ALA A 6 52.34 -47.62 50.50
CA ALA A 6 51.51 -46.87 49.54
C ALA A 6 52.09 -47.08 48.14
N GLY A 7 51.42 -47.91 47.35
CA GLY A 7 51.71 -48.09 45.93
C GLY A 7 50.91 -47.07 45.13
N ALA A 8 51.60 -46.30 44.30
CA ALA A 8 51.02 -45.40 43.33
C ALA A 8 50.42 -46.21 42.17
N THR A 9 49.13 -46.01 41.90
CA THR A 9 48.49 -46.34 40.62
C THR A 9 48.37 -45.07 39.80
N VAL A 10 49.33 -44.85 38.91
CA VAL A 10 49.18 -43.94 37.76
C VAL A 10 48.42 -44.72 36.70
N GLY A 11 47.13 -44.41 36.53
CA GLY A 11 46.24 -45.08 35.59
C GLY A 11 45.64 -44.11 34.59
N VAL A 12 46.23 -44.07 33.39
CA VAL A 12 45.57 -44.00 32.07
C VAL A 12 44.20 -43.30 32.00
N VAL A 13 44.17 -41.96 31.86
CA VAL A 13 42.97 -41.19 31.46
C VAL A 13 43.17 -40.44 30.12
N GLY A 14 44.36 -40.49 29.52
CA GLY A 14 44.72 -39.64 28.37
C GLY A 14 44.19 -40.06 26.98
N ALA A 15 43.98 -41.35 26.73
CA ALA A 15 43.74 -41.83 25.35
C ALA A 15 42.28 -41.77 24.89
N ALA A 16 41.32 -42.08 25.78
CA ALA A 16 39.89 -42.08 25.44
C ALA A 16 39.33 -40.65 25.25
N GLY A 17 39.79 -39.69 26.07
CA GLY A 17 39.38 -38.28 25.93
C GLY A 17 39.91 -37.62 24.66
N ALA A 18 41.15 -37.91 24.25
CA ALA A 18 41.73 -37.38 23.02
C ALA A 18 41.07 -37.94 21.74
N ALA A 19 40.67 -39.22 21.76
CA ALA A 19 39.95 -39.84 20.66
C ALA A 19 38.52 -39.30 20.50
N ALA A 20 37.81 -39.06 21.62
CA ALA A 20 36.47 -38.46 21.60
C ALA A 20 36.49 -37.01 21.05
N VAL A 21 37.44 -36.19 21.50
CA VAL A 21 37.64 -34.82 20.99
C VAL A 21 37.99 -34.80 19.51
N SER A 22 38.78 -35.77 19.04
CA SER A 22 39.14 -35.90 17.62
C SER A 22 37.95 -36.32 16.75
N ALA A 23 37.08 -37.20 17.25
CA ALA A 23 35.87 -37.63 16.54
C ALA A 23 34.84 -36.50 16.43
N GLU A 24 34.65 -35.72 17.49
CA GLU A 24 33.75 -34.57 17.51
C GLU A 24 34.23 -33.45 16.57
N LEU A 25 35.54 -33.17 16.55
CA LEU A 25 36.14 -32.22 15.61
C LEU A 25 35.98 -32.66 14.14
N LEU A 26 36.12 -33.96 13.85
CA LEU A 26 35.89 -34.48 12.50
C LEU A 26 34.41 -34.36 12.09
N ALA A 27 33.47 -34.70 12.97
CA ALA A 27 32.05 -34.55 12.71
C ALA A 27 31.67 -33.07 12.46
N GLN A 28 32.27 -32.13 13.21
CA GLN A 28 32.11 -30.71 13.00
C GLN A 28 32.63 -30.28 11.62
N ARG A 29 33.83 -30.74 11.21
CA ARG A 29 34.39 -30.44 9.89
C ARG A 29 33.57 -31.03 8.75
N GLU A 30 33.06 -32.26 8.90
CA GLU A 30 32.15 -32.85 7.91
C GLU A 30 30.87 -32.03 7.74
N SER A 31 30.33 -31.48 8.84
CA SER A 31 29.18 -30.56 8.77
C SER A 31 29.51 -29.27 8.03
N GLN A 32 30.71 -28.72 8.25
CA GLN A 32 31.19 -27.51 7.56
C GLN A 32 31.38 -27.78 6.07
N VAL A 33 31.94 -28.93 5.68
CA VAL A 33 32.07 -29.33 4.28
C VAL A 33 30.69 -29.36 3.60
N ARG A 34 29.69 -29.99 4.22
CA ARG A 34 28.32 -30.03 3.68
C ARG A 34 27.71 -28.64 3.53
N LEU A 35 27.87 -27.78 4.54
CA LEU A 35 27.38 -26.40 4.50
C LEU A 35 28.05 -25.60 3.39
N LEU A 36 29.38 -25.72 3.23
CA LEU A 36 30.14 -25.02 2.19
C LEU A 36 29.75 -25.50 0.79
N GLN A 37 29.51 -26.79 0.60
CA GLN A 37 28.99 -27.34 -0.67
C GLN A 37 27.63 -26.74 -1.01
N SER A 38 26.68 -26.76 -0.07
CA SER A 38 25.34 -26.19 -0.25
C SER A 38 25.38 -24.68 -0.52
N ARG A 39 26.26 -23.94 0.19
CA ARG A 39 26.46 -22.51 -0.05
C ARG A 39 27.03 -22.26 -1.43
N PHE A 40 28.03 -23.03 -1.87
CA PHE A 40 28.60 -22.92 -3.21
C PHE A 40 27.54 -23.16 -4.30
N GLU A 41 26.72 -24.22 -4.17
CA GLU A 41 25.63 -24.51 -5.11
C GLU A 41 24.62 -23.36 -5.19
N THR A 42 24.24 -22.81 -4.04
CA THR A 42 23.34 -21.65 -3.96
C THR A 42 23.95 -20.42 -4.63
N THR A 43 25.22 -20.13 -4.35
CA THR A 43 25.94 -19.00 -4.97
C THR A 43 26.14 -19.21 -6.48
N GLN A 44 26.39 -20.46 -6.93
CA GLN A 44 26.48 -20.81 -8.34
C GLN A 44 25.14 -20.59 -9.06
N ALA A 45 24.01 -20.96 -8.45
CA ALA A 45 22.69 -20.67 -9.00
C ALA A 45 22.44 -19.16 -9.05
N ALA A 46 22.78 -18.44 -7.99
CA ALA A 46 22.66 -16.98 -7.91
C ALA A 46 23.50 -16.23 -8.96
N ALA A 47 24.66 -16.78 -9.33
CA ALA A 47 25.54 -16.23 -10.37
C ALA A 47 24.89 -16.19 -11.77
N GLN A 48 23.79 -16.90 -11.99
CA GLN A 48 23.00 -16.82 -13.22
C GLN A 48 22.13 -15.57 -13.31
N LEU A 49 21.92 -14.85 -12.19
CA LEU A 49 21.14 -13.61 -12.11
C LEU A 49 19.69 -13.75 -12.64
N SER A 50 19.11 -14.95 -12.51
CA SER A 50 17.74 -15.24 -12.97
C SER A 50 16.68 -14.38 -12.27
N ASP A 51 16.93 -14.02 -11.01
CA ASP A 51 16.10 -13.10 -10.22
C ASP A 51 16.06 -11.70 -10.84
N VAL A 52 17.18 -11.22 -11.36
CA VAL A 52 17.23 -9.92 -12.05
C VAL A 52 16.48 -9.99 -13.38
N HIS A 53 16.64 -11.06 -14.15
CA HIS A 53 15.88 -11.27 -15.39
C HIS A 53 14.36 -11.33 -15.13
N GLN A 54 13.94 -11.99 -14.04
CA GLN A 54 12.55 -12.03 -13.63
C GLN A 54 12.03 -10.63 -13.28
N ALA A 55 12.75 -9.87 -12.44
CA ALA A 55 12.37 -8.51 -12.08
C ALA A 55 12.20 -7.60 -13.31
N MET A 56 13.06 -7.72 -14.31
CA MET A 56 12.92 -6.99 -15.58
C MET A 56 11.65 -7.39 -16.35
N GLY A 57 11.31 -8.68 -16.37
CA GLY A 57 10.08 -9.18 -16.97
C GLY A 57 8.83 -8.71 -16.23
N ASP A 58 8.89 -8.65 -14.90
CA ASP A 58 7.80 -8.14 -14.05
C ASP A 58 7.57 -6.65 -14.33
N ILE A 59 8.64 -5.84 -14.42
CA ILE A 59 8.55 -4.42 -14.81
C ILE A 59 7.90 -4.25 -16.19
N GLU A 60 8.32 -5.03 -17.18
CA GLU A 60 7.77 -4.96 -18.54
C GLU A 60 6.29 -5.32 -18.58
N SER A 61 5.91 -6.40 -17.90
CA SER A 61 4.52 -6.86 -17.81
C SER A 61 3.66 -5.81 -17.12
N ARG A 62 4.13 -5.28 -15.99
CA ARG A 62 3.39 -4.28 -15.22
C ARG A 62 3.21 -2.97 -15.98
N LEU A 63 4.24 -2.51 -16.69
CA LEU A 63 4.16 -1.33 -17.55
C LEU A 63 3.14 -1.49 -18.69
N ALA A 64 2.84 -2.72 -19.12
CA ALA A 64 1.82 -3.01 -20.11
C ALA A 64 0.41 -3.09 -19.49
N GLU A 65 0.28 -3.56 -18.25
CA GLU A 65 -0.99 -3.76 -17.53
C GLU A 65 -1.58 -2.45 -16.97
N ILE A 66 -0.75 -1.62 -16.34
CA ILE A 66 -1.20 -0.39 -15.65
C ILE A 66 -2.10 0.51 -16.50
N PRO A 67 -1.80 0.80 -17.80
CA PRO A 67 -2.69 1.60 -18.64
C PRO A 67 -4.10 1.01 -18.77
N VAL A 68 -4.21 -0.32 -18.86
CA VAL A 68 -5.48 -1.03 -19.01
C VAL A 68 -6.27 -1.00 -17.69
N GLU A 69 -5.58 -1.17 -16.56
CA GLU A 69 -6.19 -1.03 -15.24
C GLU A 69 -6.71 0.39 -15.01
N LEU A 70 -5.90 1.41 -15.30
CA LEU A 70 -6.32 2.80 -15.20
C LEU A 70 -7.54 3.07 -16.08
N GLN A 71 -7.52 2.63 -17.34
CA GLN A 71 -8.68 2.77 -18.24
C GLN A 71 -9.93 2.05 -17.70
N THR A 72 -9.77 0.90 -17.04
CA THR A 72 -10.89 0.20 -16.41
C THR A 72 -11.49 1.02 -15.25
N LEU A 73 -10.65 1.63 -14.40
CA LEU A 73 -11.11 2.49 -13.30
C LEU A 73 -11.77 3.77 -13.83
N ARG A 74 -11.18 4.34 -14.89
CA ARG A 74 -11.71 5.47 -15.67
C ARG A 74 -13.13 5.20 -16.17
N ASP A 75 -13.38 4.02 -16.72
CA ASP A 75 -14.69 3.62 -17.26
C ASP A 75 -15.71 3.33 -16.15
N ARG A 76 -15.22 3.03 -14.94
CA ARG A 76 -16.03 2.94 -13.71
C ARG A 76 -16.28 4.27 -13.00
N GLY A 77 -15.85 5.40 -13.59
CA GLY A 77 -16.12 6.73 -13.07
C GLY A 77 -14.99 7.37 -12.25
N TYR A 78 -13.78 6.80 -12.23
CA TYR A 78 -12.63 7.49 -11.65
C TYR A 78 -12.14 8.63 -12.54
N VAL A 79 -12.15 9.86 -12.03
CA VAL A 79 -11.88 11.08 -12.81
C VAL A 79 -10.60 11.82 -12.44
N HIS A 80 -9.99 11.52 -11.29
CA HIS A 80 -8.85 12.26 -10.71
C HIS A 80 -7.48 11.70 -11.14
N ALA A 81 -6.37 12.25 -10.63
CA ALA A 81 -5.01 11.90 -11.06
C ALA A 81 -4.80 12.01 -12.58
N GLY A 82 -5.21 13.12 -13.18
CA GLY A 82 -5.25 13.35 -14.63
C GLY A 82 -3.89 13.39 -15.32
N ARG A 83 -2.79 13.43 -14.56
CA ARG A 83 -1.41 13.33 -15.06
C ARG A 83 -0.85 11.91 -15.00
N LEU A 84 -1.62 10.96 -14.47
CA LEU A 84 -1.13 9.60 -14.26
C LEU A 84 -0.83 8.91 -15.60
N GLU A 85 -1.66 9.13 -16.62
CA GLU A 85 -1.46 8.63 -17.97
C GLU A 85 -0.11 9.10 -18.56
N GLU A 86 0.23 10.39 -18.39
CA GLU A 86 1.51 10.97 -18.83
C GLU A 86 2.68 10.36 -18.05
N LYS A 87 2.54 10.19 -16.73
CA LYS A 87 3.55 9.56 -15.87
C LYS A 87 3.81 8.12 -16.29
N ILE A 88 2.77 7.33 -16.53
CA ILE A 88 2.89 5.94 -17.00
C ILE A 88 3.59 5.90 -18.36
N GLN A 89 3.22 6.78 -19.29
CA GLN A 89 3.86 6.87 -20.59
C GLN A 89 5.35 7.24 -20.46
N ALA A 90 5.69 8.15 -19.54
CA ALA A 90 7.07 8.51 -19.25
C ALA A 90 7.87 7.31 -18.70
N LEU A 91 7.31 6.53 -17.78
CA LEU A 91 7.94 5.31 -17.25
C LEU A 91 8.16 4.26 -18.34
N GLN A 92 7.17 4.05 -19.22
CA GLN A 92 7.32 3.15 -20.37
C GLN A 92 8.45 3.61 -21.30
N GLN A 93 8.57 4.92 -21.56
CA GLN A 93 9.66 5.48 -22.36
C GLN A 93 11.01 5.32 -21.68
N GLN A 94 11.10 5.59 -20.38
CA GLN A 94 12.31 5.40 -19.59
C GLN A 94 12.76 3.94 -19.63
N TRP A 95 11.85 2.99 -19.40
CA TRP A 95 12.16 1.55 -19.47
C TRP A 95 12.71 1.14 -20.84
N ARG A 96 12.06 1.57 -21.94
CA ARG A 96 12.53 1.29 -23.31
C ARG A 96 13.94 1.80 -23.57
N ARG A 97 14.34 2.92 -22.96
CA ARG A 97 15.69 3.50 -23.11
C ARG A 97 16.72 2.77 -22.23
N THR A 98 16.36 2.42 -21.00
CA THR A 98 17.30 1.87 -20.01
C THR A 98 17.53 0.36 -20.19
N ARG A 99 16.49 -0.41 -20.54
CA ARG A 99 16.54 -1.87 -20.63
C ARG A 99 17.70 -2.42 -21.49
N PRO A 100 18.00 -1.91 -22.70
CA PRO A 100 19.10 -2.45 -23.49
C PRO A 100 20.47 -2.34 -22.80
N GLY A 101 20.68 -1.28 -22.01
CA GLY A 101 21.88 -1.09 -21.20
C GLY A 101 21.98 -2.12 -20.08
N ILE A 102 20.87 -2.37 -19.38
CA ILE A 102 20.75 -3.40 -18.35
C ILE A 102 21.03 -4.79 -18.94
N ASP A 103 20.42 -5.12 -20.08
CA ASP A 103 20.62 -6.40 -20.78
C ASP A 103 22.09 -6.62 -21.17
N SER A 104 22.75 -5.56 -21.66
CA SER A 104 24.18 -5.60 -22.00
C SER A 104 25.05 -5.82 -20.77
N ALA A 105 24.75 -5.11 -19.68
CA ALA A 105 25.44 -5.27 -18.40
C ALA A 105 25.25 -6.69 -17.84
N LEU A 106 24.03 -7.24 -17.89
CA LEU A 106 23.74 -8.61 -17.45
C LEU A 106 24.52 -9.64 -18.24
N ARG A 107 24.50 -9.58 -19.58
CA ARG A 107 25.27 -10.52 -20.43
C ARG A 107 26.76 -10.50 -20.09
N THR A 108 27.33 -9.30 -19.94
CA THR A 108 28.74 -9.12 -19.58
C THR A 108 29.04 -9.70 -18.19
N ASN A 109 28.18 -9.41 -17.22
CA ASN A 109 28.36 -9.86 -15.85
C ASN A 109 28.18 -11.38 -15.68
N VAL A 110 27.18 -11.98 -16.33
CA VAL A 110 26.97 -13.44 -16.31
C VAL A 110 28.17 -14.16 -16.92
N ALA A 111 28.74 -13.65 -18.02
CA ALA A 111 29.95 -14.23 -18.61
C ALA A 111 31.14 -14.18 -17.63
N ARG A 112 31.33 -13.06 -16.93
CA ARG A 112 32.36 -12.92 -15.90
C ARG A 112 32.12 -13.84 -14.71
N LEU A 113 30.91 -13.85 -14.15
CA LEU A 113 30.55 -14.66 -12.99
C LEU A 113 30.68 -16.16 -13.27
N ARG A 114 30.46 -16.62 -14.51
CA ARG A 114 30.74 -18.01 -14.90
C ARG A 114 32.22 -18.37 -14.73
N SER A 115 33.13 -17.49 -15.15
CA SER A 115 34.56 -17.66 -14.89
C SER A 115 34.85 -17.68 -13.39
N ASP A 116 34.24 -16.79 -12.61
CA ASP A 116 34.45 -16.73 -11.15
C ASP A 116 33.93 -18.01 -10.44
N VAL A 117 32.80 -18.56 -10.90
CA VAL A 117 32.26 -19.86 -10.45
C VAL A 117 33.25 -20.98 -10.73
N GLU A 118 33.81 -21.05 -11.94
CA GLU A 118 34.79 -22.08 -12.29
C GLU A 118 36.06 -22.01 -11.43
N GLN A 119 36.53 -20.79 -11.13
CA GLN A 119 37.66 -20.56 -10.23
C GLN A 119 37.35 -21.01 -8.79
N ALA A 120 36.17 -20.68 -8.27
CA ALA A 120 35.73 -21.10 -6.94
C ALA A 120 35.46 -22.61 -6.83
N ALA A 121 35.06 -23.26 -7.93
CA ALA A 121 34.82 -24.69 -7.98
C ALA A 121 36.11 -25.52 -7.74
N GLY A 122 37.30 -24.97 -8.00
CA GLY A 122 38.57 -25.66 -7.80
C GLY A 122 38.83 -26.01 -6.33
N PRO A 123 38.88 -25.02 -5.42
CA PRO A 123 38.97 -25.25 -3.98
C PRO A 123 37.85 -26.13 -3.42
N VAL A 124 36.60 -25.93 -3.86
CA VAL A 124 35.44 -26.73 -3.41
C VAL A 124 35.58 -28.19 -3.82
N ARG A 125 36.07 -28.50 -5.04
CA ARG A 125 36.33 -29.88 -5.46
C ARG A 125 37.44 -30.58 -4.68
N ARG A 126 38.31 -29.83 -4.00
CA ARG A 126 39.40 -30.36 -3.14
C ARG A 126 39.02 -30.40 -1.65
N LEU A 127 37.78 -30.05 -1.30
CA LEU A 127 37.30 -30.08 0.09
C LEU A 127 37.49 -31.47 0.71
N SER A 128 38.09 -31.50 1.90
CA SER A 128 38.22 -32.70 2.72
C SER A 128 38.07 -32.35 4.20
N ALA A 129 37.24 -33.10 4.91
CA ALA A 129 37.05 -32.95 6.35
C ALA A 129 38.34 -33.23 7.16
N HIS A 130 39.34 -33.86 6.53
CA HIS A 130 40.64 -34.14 7.14
C HIS A 130 41.68 -33.02 6.91
N ASN A 131 41.38 -32.01 6.08
CA ASN A 131 42.32 -30.95 5.74
C ASN A 131 41.71 -29.56 5.98
N GLU A 132 42.03 -28.98 7.14
CA GLU A 132 41.59 -27.64 7.54
C GLU A 132 41.92 -26.55 6.50
N ALA A 133 43.12 -26.59 5.92
CA ALA A 133 43.53 -25.61 4.91
C ALA A 133 42.66 -25.71 3.64
N SER A 134 42.15 -26.91 3.31
CA SER A 134 41.21 -27.08 2.19
C SER A 134 39.85 -26.45 2.47
N ILE A 135 39.36 -26.53 3.72
CA ILE A 135 38.11 -25.92 4.17
C ILE A 135 38.22 -24.40 4.10
N GLN A 136 39.28 -23.82 4.67
CA GLN A 136 39.51 -22.37 4.68
C GLN A 136 39.69 -21.79 3.28
N ALA A 137 40.38 -22.50 2.38
CA ALA A 137 40.55 -22.08 1.00
C ALA A 137 39.21 -22.11 0.23
N ALA A 138 38.39 -23.14 0.43
CA ALA A 138 37.06 -23.22 -0.17
C ALA A 138 36.12 -22.14 0.37
N GLU A 139 36.12 -21.92 1.69
CA GLU A 139 35.32 -20.87 2.33
C GLU A 139 35.66 -19.48 1.77
N SER A 140 36.95 -19.16 1.68
CA SER A 140 37.43 -17.89 1.14
C SER A 140 37.00 -17.71 -0.33
N ALA A 141 37.12 -18.76 -1.14
CA ALA A 141 36.70 -18.74 -2.54
C ALA A 141 35.18 -18.56 -2.72
N VAL A 142 34.38 -19.29 -1.95
CA VAL A 142 32.91 -19.17 -1.96
C VAL A 142 32.48 -17.79 -1.47
N SER A 143 33.12 -17.26 -0.42
CA SER A 143 32.80 -15.93 0.10
C SER A 143 33.15 -14.81 -0.89
N ALA A 144 34.29 -14.93 -1.59
CA ALA A 144 34.67 -13.98 -2.63
C ALA A 144 33.67 -14.00 -3.80
N LEU A 145 33.30 -15.20 -4.27
CA LEU A 145 32.28 -15.36 -5.32
C LEU A 145 30.93 -14.78 -4.88
N SER A 146 30.48 -15.08 -3.67
CA SER A 146 29.22 -14.56 -3.12
C SER A 146 29.24 -13.03 -3.08
N GLY A 147 30.32 -12.43 -2.58
CA GLY A 147 30.46 -10.96 -2.55
C GLY A 147 30.42 -10.34 -3.95
N GLN A 148 31.01 -11.01 -4.94
CA GLN A 148 30.98 -10.58 -6.34
C GLN A 148 29.59 -10.68 -6.96
N VAL A 149 28.87 -11.79 -6.74
CA VAL A 149 27.47 -11.96 -7.17
C VAL A 149 26.59 -10.87 -6.59
N ASP A 150 26.71 -10.61 -5.28
CA ASP A 150 25.89 -9.59 -4.60
C ASP A 150 26.22 -8.17 -5.07
N ALA A 151 27.50 -7.87 -5.32
CA ALA A 151 27.92 -6.57 -5.87
C ALA A 151 27.35 -6.34 -7.28
N VAL A 152 27.40 -7.37 -8.14
CA VAL A 152 26.79 -7.32 -9.47
C VAL A 152 25.29 -7.13 -9.37
N ARG A 153 24.60 -7.92 -8.54
CA ARG A 153 23.14 -7.79 -8.34
C ARG A 153 22.74 -6.38 -7.96
N ARG A 154 23.36 -5.81 -6.91
CA ARG A 154 23.08 -4.44 -6.47
C ARG A 154 23.37 -3.41 -7.55
N SER A 155 24.47 -3.58 -8.30
CA SER A 155 24.85 -2.65 -9.38
C SER A 155 23.87 -2.69 -10.56
N VAL A 156 23.27 -3.84 -10.86
CA VAL A 156 22.28 -3.94 -11.94
C VAL A 156 20.90 -3.50 -11.45
N ALA A 157 20.48 -3.93 -10.25
CA ALA A 157 19.22 -3.52 -9.63
C ALA A 157 19.11 -2.00 -9.49
N GLY A 158 20.19 -1.35 -9.02
CA GLY A 158 20.25 0.10 -8.88
C GLY A 158 20.01 0.89 -10.18
N GLN A 159 20.07 0.26 -11.36
CA GLN A 159 19.74 0.92 -12.64
C GLN A 159 18.23 1.02 -12.92
N TYR A 160 17.40 0.23 -12.22
CA TYR A 160 15.95 0.23 -12.39
C TYR A 160 15.17 0.38 -11.07
N ASP A 161 15.84 0.44 -9.93
CA ASP A 161 15.23 0.60 -8.60
C ASP A 161 14.26 1.80 -8.48
N ASP A 162 14.62 2.96 -9.04
CA ASP A 162 13.74 4.14 -9.03
C ASP A 162 12.44 3.88 -9.79
N LEU A 163 12.56 3.30 -10.99
CA LEU A 163 11.41 2.95 -11.82
C LEU A 163 10.53 1.91 -11.12
N GLN A 164 11.14 0.90 -10.47
CA GLN A 164 10.40 -0.10 -9.71
C GLN A 164 9.64 0.52 -8.53
N ARG A 165 10.25 1.45 -7.79
CA ARG A 165 9.55 2.18 -6.71
C ARG A 165 8.38 3.00 -7.23
N GLU A 166 8.57 3.70 -8.36
CA GLU A 166 7.49 4.48 -8.97
C GLU A 166 6.32 3.60 -9.44
N LEU A 167 6.61 2.42 -10.01
CA LEU A 167 5.57 1.45 -10.36
C LEU A 167 4.82 0.94 -9.13
N GLN A 168 5.54 0.55 -8.08
CA GLN A 168 4.92 0.08 -6.84
C GLN A 168 4.02 1.14 -6.19
N SER A 169 4.40 2.42 -6.27
CA SER A 169 3.57 3.54 -5.82
C SER A 169 2.29 3.65 -6.65
N ILE A 170 2.39 3.62 -7.98
CA ILE A 170 1.22 3.67 -8.87
C ILE A 170 0.29 2.47 -8.60
N ASP A 171 0.85 1.29 -8.38
CA ASP A 171 0.08 0.07 -8.09
C ASP A 171 -0.65 0.13 -6.75
N HIS A 172 -0.06 0.79 -5.76
CA HIS A 172 -0.72 1.05 -4.50
C HIS A 172 -1.88 2.03 -4.70
N ASP A 173 -1.65 3.13 -5.41
CA ASP A 173 -2.68 4.14 -5.69
C ASP A 173 -3.86 3.55 -6.47
N LEU A 174 -3.61 2.78 -7.53
CA LEU A 174 -4.66 2.16 -8.34
C LEU A 174 -5.48 1.12 -7.56
N ARG A 175 -4.84 0.37 -6.66
CA ARG A 175 -5.56 -0.55 -5.76
C ARG A 175 -6.47 0.19 -4.78
N GLY A 176 -5.99 1.29 -4.21
CA GLY A 176 -6.81 2.15 -3.34
C GLY A 176 -8.01 2.73 -4.08
N VAL A 177 -7.83 3.19 -5.32
CA VAL A 177 -8.93 3.66 -6.18
C VAL A 177 -9.90 2.54 -6.50
N ALA A 178 -9.42 1.34 -6.84
CA ALA A 178 -10.27 0.19 -7.11
C ALA A 178 -11.13 -0.16 -5.88
N GLU A 179 -10.51 -0.23 -4.69
CA GLU A 179 -11.21 -0.52 -3.43
C GLU A 179 -12.27 0.54 -3.12
N MET A 180 -11.95 1.83 -3.27
CA MET A 180 -12.91 2.93 -3.10
C MET A 180 -14.11 2.77 -4.02
N LEU A 181 -13.89 2.46 -5.30
CA LEU A 181 -14.98 2.28 -6.26
C LEU A 181 -15.84 1.04 -5.92
N GLU A 182 -15.25 -0.03 -5.39
CA GLU A 182 -16.01 -1.19 -4.88
C GLU A 182 -16.86 -0.81 -3.67
N ILE A 183 -16.30 -0.05 -2.70
CA ILE A 183 -17.04 0.42 -1.51
C ILE A 183 -18.27 1.23 -1.93
N ILE A 184 -18.10 2.16 -2.87
CA ILE A 184 -19.20 2.99 -3.37
C ILE A 184 -20.23 2.13 -4.13
N ALA A 185 -19.77 1.23 -5.00
CA ALA A 185 -20.66 0.37 -5.78
C ALA A 185 -21.44 -0.64 -4.92
N ALA A 186 -20.89 -1.05 -3.77
CA ALA A 186 -21.54 -1.93 -2.81
C ALA A 186 -22.58 -1.21 -1.93
N SER A 187 -22.62 0.12 -1.93
CA SER A 187 -23.58 0.89 -1.14
C SER A 187 -24.94 0.97 -1.83
N PRO A 188 -26.05 0.64 -1.15
CA PRO A 188 -27.39 0.84 -1.69
C PRO A 188 -27.86 2.31 -1.58
N GLU A 189 -27.24 3.12 -0.72
CA GLU A 189 -27.69 4.49 -0.42
C GLU A 189 -26.81 5.58 -1.07
N ILE A 190 -25.57 5.24 -1.47
CA ILE A 190 -24.67 6.19 -2.13
C ILE A 190 -24.93 6.22 -3.63
N ASN A 191 -25.40 7.39 -4.10
CA ASN A 191 -25.55 7.70 -5.51
C ASN A 191 -24.71 8.94 -5.82
N LEU A 192 -23.67 8.77 -6.64
CA LEU A 192 -22.84 9.88 -7.10
C LEU A 192 -23.65 10.79 -8.05
N ARG A 193 -23.54 12.11 -7.86
CA ARG A 193 -24.16 13.11 -8.72
C ARG A 193 -23.45 13.16 -10.07
N SER A 194 -24.09 13.77 -11.07
CA SER A 194 -23.42 14.07 -12.34
C SER A 194 -22.18 14.94 -12.07
N ALA A 195 -21.06 14.64 -12.72
CA ALA A 195 -19.78 15.28 -12.46
C ALA A 195 -19.30 15.23 -11.00
N GLU A 196 -19.78 14.29 -10.18
CA GLU A 196 -19.19 13.97 -8.88
C GLU A 196 -18.15 12.84 -9.04
N GLY A 197 -16.92 13.12 -8.63
CA GLY A 197 -15.78 12.22 -8.75
C GLY A 197 -15.34 11.73 -7.38
N PRO A 198 -15.34 10.40 -7.11
CA PRO A 198 -14.87 9.86 -5.85
C PRO A 198 -13.34 9.99 -5.75
N LEU A 199 -12.84 10.39 -4.56
CA LEU A 199 -11.43 10.69 -4.32
C LEU A 199 -10.75 9.67 -3.43
N LEU A 200 -11.32 9.44 -2.23
CA LEU A 200 -10.74 8.57 -1.21
C LEU A 200 -11.86 7.81 -0.47
N ALA A 201 -11.53 6.63 0.02
CA ALA A 201 -12.33 5.93 1.01
C ALA A 201 -11.43 5.28 2.06
N VAL A 202 -11.85 5.30 3.31
CA VAL A 202 -11.15 4.63 4.41
C VAL A 202 -12.14 4.00 5.38
N LYS A 203 -11.74 2.90 6.01
CA LYS A 203 -12.45 2.41 7.19
C LYS A 203 -12.35 3.42 8.32
N ALA A 204 -13.48 3.77 8.92
CA ALA A 204 -13.52 4.72 10.01
C ALA A 204 -14.56 4.33 11.06
N GLU A 205 -14.38 4.87 12.26
CA GLU A 205 -15.34 4.80 13.35
C GLU A 205 -15.91 6.20 13.60
N TRP A 206 -17.23 6.37 13.57
CA TRP A 206 -17.85 7.67 13.83
C TRP A 206 -18.19 7.86 15.31
N ARG A 207 -17.27 8.49 16.06
CA ARG A 207 -17.44 8.73 17.50
C ARG A 207 -18.41 9.87 17.76
N ARG A 208 -19.48 9.58 18.50
CA ARG A 208 -20.46 10.57 18.96
C ARG A 208 -20.30 10.79 20.46
N ASP A 209 -20.26 12.06 20.86
CA ASP A 209 -20.17 12.48 22.27
C ASP A 209 -18.98 11.85 23.05
N GLY A 210 -17.86 11.60 22.37
CA GLY A 210 -16.65 11.02 22.97
C GLY A 210 -16.78 9.54 23.34
N LYS A 211 -17.80 8.84 22.82
CA LYS A 211 -17.97 7.39 22.97
C LYS A 211 -17.67 6.66 21.67
N GLU A 212 -17.40 5.36 21.80
CA GLU A 212 -17.35 4.46 20.65
C GLU A 212 -18.62 4.58 19.82
N GLY A 213 -18.45 4.58 18.50
CA GLY A 213 -19.53 4.75 17.55
C GLY A 213 -19.57 3.63 16.50
N PRO A 214 -20.48 3.75 15.51
CA PRO A 214 -20.58 2.75 14.45
C PRO A 214 -19.29 2.70 13.62
N ASP A 215 -18.90 1.49 13.25
CA ASP A 215 -17.87 1.26 12.26
C ASP A 215 -18.43 1.33 10.84
N GLY A 216 -17.61 1.79 9.90
CA GLY A 216 -18.01 1.93 8.52
C GLY A 216 -16.91 2.50 7.61
N TYR A 217 -17.34 3.14 6.54
CA TYR A 217 -16.48 3.77 5.55
C TYR A 217 -16.72 5.26 5.51
N LEU A 218 -15.65 6.04 5.71
CA LEU A 218 -15.60 7.46 5.40
C LEU A 218 -15.16 7.61 3.95
N ILE A 219 -15.92 8.34 3.14
CA ILE A 219 -15.71 8.47 1.70
C ILE A 219 -15.69 9.95 1.36
N LEU A 220 -14.61 10.40 0.71
CA LEU A 220 -14.47 11.75 0.20
C LEU A 220 -14.70 11.75 -1.31
N THR A 221 -15.60 12.60 -1.77
CA THR A 221 -15.73 12.96 -3.18
C THR A 221 -15.23 14.38 -3.40
N ASP A 222 -15.16 14.81 -4.65
CA ASP A 222 -14.82 16.19 -4.99
C ASP A 222 -15.94 17.20 -4.70
N GLN A 223 -17.04 16.77 -4.08
CA GLN A 223 -18.15 17.65 -3.70
C GLN A 223 -18.61 17.50 -2.25
N ARG A 224 -18.39 16.35 -1.62
CA ARG A 224 -18.93 16.04 -0.28
C ARG A 224 -18.14 14.98 0.48
N LEU A 225 -18.38 14.94 1.78
CA LEU A 225 -17.90 13.91 2.68
C LEU A 225 -19.08 13.04 3.12
N LEU A 226 -18.91 11.73 2.99
CA LEU A 226 -19.92 10.71 3.26
C LEU A 226 -19.41 9.77 4.34
N PHE A 227 -20.28 9.28 5.22
CA PHE A 227 -19.99 8.14 6.08
C PHE A 227 -21.13 7.13 6.04
N GLU A 228 -20.81 5.93 5.55
CA GLU A 228 -21.69 4.78 5.57
C GLU A 228 -21.28 3.84 6.71
N GLN A 229 -22.18 3.59 7.66
CA GLN A 229 -22.03 2.51 8.62
C GLN A 229 -22.04 1.18 7.86
N ASN A 230 -21.06 0.32 8.14
CA ASN A 230 -20.95 -1.00 7.53
C ASN A 230 -20.28 -1.95 8.53
N GLU A 231 -21.07 -2.67 9.32
CA GLU A 231 -20.57 -3.55 10.38
C GLU A 231 -21.50 -4.75 10.65
N GLU A 232 -20.92 -5.84 11.16
CA GLU A 232 -21.68 -7.01 11.65
C GLU A 232 -21.99 -6.86 13.15
N LEU A 233 -23.25 -6.58 13.48
CA LEU A 233 -23.71 -6.52 14.87
C LEU A 233 -24.14 -7.90 15.37
N VAL A 234 -23.65 -8.28 16.54
CA VAL A 234 -24.09 -9.50 17.23
C VAL A 234 -25.34 -9.20 18.05
N LYS A 235 -26.51 -9.64 17.58
CA LYS A 235 -27.79 -9.35 18.25
C LYS A 235 -27.97 -10.08 19.56
N LYS A 236 -27.54 -11.35 19.67
CA LYS A 236 -27.67 -12.17 20.88
C LYS A 236 -26.55 -13.20 21.00
N LYS A 237 -25.80 -13.14 22.11
CA LYS A 237 -25.01 -14.29 22.60
C LYS A 237 -25.92 -15.16 23.45
N HIS A 238 -26.34 -16.32 22.95
CA HIS A 238 -26.93 -17.34 23.82
C HIS A 238 -25.81 -18.01 24.63
N LEU A 239 -25.99 -18.10 25.96
CA LEU A 239 -25.02 -18.63 26.93
C LEU A 239 -24.44 -20.00 26.50
N GLY A 240 -23.31 -19.99 25.79
CA GLY A 240 -22.40 -21.12 25.60
C GLY A 240 -22.79 -22.25 24.64
N LEU A 241 -24.00 -22.26 24.07
CA LEU A 241 -24.51 -23.43 23.32
C LEU A 241 -24.94 -23.17 21.86
N PHE A 242 -25.04 -21.92 21.39
CA PHE A 242 -25.47 -21.61 20.02
C PHE A 242 -24.63 -20.49 19.38
N ALA A 243 -24.47 -20.57 18.04
CA ALA A 243 -23.83 -19.53 17.24
C ALA A 243 -24.58 -18.20 17.39
N ALA A 244 -23.83 -17.12 17.59
CA ALA A 244 -24.43 -15.80 17.79
C ALA A 244 -25.07 -15.31 16.49
N GLU A 245 -26.32 -14.82 16.56
CA GLU A 245 -27.02 -14.25 15.41
C GLU A 245 -26.36 -12.91 15.05
N LYS A 246 -25.86 -12.83 13.81
CA LYS A 246 -25.21 -11.65 13.26
C LYS A 246 -26.17 -10.93 12.30
N GLU A 247 -26.25 -9.61 12.40
CA GLU A 247 -26.90 -8.75 11.41
C GLU A 247 -25.86 -7.80 10.83
N THR A 248 -25.76 -7.76 9.51
CA THR A 248 -24.99 -6.72 8.81
C THR A 248 -25.84 -5.46 8.74
N VAL A 249 -25.35 -4.36 9.30
CA VAL A 249 -25.96 -3.03 9.18
C VAL A 249 -25.17 -2.25 8.15
N GLN A 250 -25.86 -1.81 7.08
CA GLN A 250 -25.31 -0.94 6.05
C GLN A 250 -26.23 0.26 5.86
N LYS A 251 -25.76 1.47 6.20
CA LYS A 251 -26.59 2.69 6.15
C LYS A 251 -25.77 3.96 6.02
N LEU A 252 -26.17 4.87 5.14
CA LEU A 252 -25.57 6.20 5.05
C LEU A 252 -26.02 7.05 6.25
N LEU A 253 -25.09 7.36 7.14
CA LEU A 253 -25.39 8.13 8.36
C LEU A 253 -24.93 9.59 8.27
N PHE A 254 -24.02 9.90 7.35
CA PHE A 254 -23.44 11.23 7.18
C PHE A 254 -23.33 11.53 5.68
N ASP A 255 -23.91 12.65 5.25
CA ASP A 255 -23.79 13.19 3.91
C ASP A 255 -23.74 14.72 4.04
N VAL A 256 -22.54 15.29 3.85
CA VAL A 256 -22.30 16.71 4.07
C VAL A 256 -21.52 17.29 2.90
N ALA A 257 -22.04 18.36 2.31
CA ALA A 257 -21.36 19.02 1.22
C ALA A 257 -20.05 19.65 1.71
N ALA A 258 -19.00 19.64 0.88
CA ALA A 258 -17.69 20.10 1.30
C ALA A 258 -17.70 21.56 1.79
N HIS A 259 -18.54 22.42 1.18
CA HIS A 259 -18.69 23.82 1.58
C HIS A 259 -19.37 24.02 2.95
N GLU A 260 -20.09 23.01 3.46
CA GLU A 260 -20.69 23.03 4.79
C GLU A 260 -19.70 22.62 5.89
N ILE A 261 -18.51 22.13 5.53
CA ILE A 261 -17.44 21.83 6.47
C ILE A 261 -16.70 23.14 6.77
N GLU A 262 -17.00 23.75 7.92
CA GLU A 262 -16.39 25.02 8.32
C GLU A 262 -14.91 24.86 8.66
N SER A 263 -14.57 23.85 9.46
CA SER A 263 -13.19 23.54 9.84
C SER A 263 -12.92 22.05 9.96
N VAL A 264 -11.66 21.67 9.72
CA VAL A 264 -11.15 20.31 9.81
C VAL A 264 -9.89 20.34 10.66
N LYS A 265 -9.81 19.47 11.66
CA LYS A 265 -8.65 19.34 12.54
C LYS A 265 -8.21 17.87 12.57
N ALA A 266 -6.94 17.65 12.25
CA ALA A 266 -6.26 16.37 12.43
C ALA A 266 -5.59 16.33 13.80
N SER A 267 -5.60 15.16 14.43
CA SER A 267 -4.86 14.90 15.67
C SER A 267 -4.62 13.41 15.87
N GLU A 268 -3.55 13.08 16.57
CA GLU A 268 -3.32 11.72 17.07
C GLU A 268 -3.76 11.67 18.54
N GLU A 269 -4.62 10.72 18.89
CA GLU A 269 -5.03 10.47 20.29
C GLU A 269 -4.55 9.07 20.73
N GLY A 270 -4.32 8.88 22.04
CA GLY A 270 -3.94 7.57 22.60
C GLY A 270 -2.45 7.20 22.45
N GLY A 271 -2.16 5.95 22.82
CA GLY A 271 -0.84 5.33 22.78
C GLY A 271 0.11 5.65 23.94
N PHE A 272 0.89 4.65 24.35
CA PHE A 272 2.04 4.81 25.27
C PHE A 272 3.30 4.38 24.50
N LEU A 273 4.32 5.25 24.46
CA LEU A 273 5.56 5.03 23.69
C LEU A 273 5.35 4.76 22.19
N GLY A 274 4.34 5.40 21.57
CA GLY A 274 4.11 5.34 20.13
C GLY A 274 3.36 4.11 19.61
N MET A 275 2.95 3.18 20.48
CA MET A 275 2.07 2.07 20.10
C MET A 275 0.61 2.38 20.44
N GLY A 276 -0.29 2.15 19.49
CA GLY A 276 -1.74 2.33 19.66
C GLY A 276 -2.22 3.78 19.59
N LYS A 277 -1.57 4.60 18.75
CA LYS A 277 -2.08 5.93 18.39
C LYS A 277 -3.26 5.76 17.43
N GLU A 278 -4.28 6.57 17.63
CA GLU A 278 -5.48 6.65 16.81
C GLU A 278 -5.46 7.95 16.02
N ASP A 279 -5.70 7.85 14.72
CA ASP A 279 -5.78 9.00 13.81
C ASP A 279 -7.18 9.61 13.85
N ILE A 280 -7.30 10.79 14.42
CA ILE A 280 -8.59 11.47 14.66
C ILE A 280 -8.78 12.65 13.72
N LEU A 281 -9.94 12.68 13.08
CA LEU A 281 -10.44 13.77 12.26
C LEU A 281 -11.64 14.43 12.94
N ASP A 282 -11.46 15.65 13.43
CA ASP A 282 -12.51 16.48 14.02
C ASP A 282 -13.03 17.51 13.00
N LEU A 283 -14.35 17.54 12.81
CA LEU A 283 -15.05 18.42 11.88
C LEU A 283 -15.99 19.36 12.65
N VAL A 284 -16.00 20.63 12.26
CA VAL A 284 -17.05 21.59 12.61
C VAL A 284 -17.84 21.88 11.34
N LEU A 285 -19.16 21.79 11.44
CA LEU A 285 -20.07 21.84 10.32
C LEU A 285 -21.05 23.01 10.46
N GLY A 286 -21.48 23.55 9.32
CA GLY A 286 -22.42 24.66 9.25
C GLY A 286 -23.81 24.29 9.75
N ALA A 287 -24.64 25.31 9.95
CA ALA A 287 -25.98 25.17 10.55
C ALA A 287 -26.95 24.26 9.76
N ASN A 288 -26.70 24.05 8.47
CA ASN A 288 -27.53 23.23 7.59
C ASN A 288 -27.12 21.76 7.57
N ALA A 289 -25.97 21.40 8.18
CA ALA A 289 -25.50 20.03 8.24
C ALA A 289 -26.32 19.19 9.25
N PRO A 290 -26.41 17.85 9.08
CA PRO A 290 -27.18 16.97 9.97
C PRO A 290 -26.70 16.96 11.43
N VAL A 291 -25.45 17.33 11.66
CA VAL A 291 -24.82 17.49 12.98
C VAL A 291 -23.93 18.72 12.95
N SER A 292 -23.70 19.36 14.11
CA SER A 292 -22.80 20.53 14.19
C SER A 292 -21.32 20.15 14.28
N ARG A 293 -21.02 18.93 14.72
CA ARG A 293 -19.68 18.37 14.82
C ARG A 293 -19.68 16.88 14.49
N ALA A 294 -18.60 16.42 13.89
CA ALA A 294 -18.35 15.00 13.68
C ALA A 294 -16.89 14.67 14.01
N ARG A 295 -16.67 13.51 14.61
CA ARG A 295 -15.35 13.02 15.00
C ARG A 295 -15.17 11.61 14.44
N PHE A 296 -14.16 11.42 13.62
CA PHE A 296 -13.85 10.11 13.02
C PHE A 296 -12.49 9.63 13.50
N HIS A 297 -12.41 8.35 13.85
CA HIS A 297 -11.13 7.64 13.95
C HIS A 297 -10.88 6.91 12.62
N LEU A 298 -9.79 7.24 11.94
CA LEU A 298 -9.41 6.64 10.66
C LEU A 298 -8.55 5.39 10.91
N LYS A 299 -8.91 4.27 10.28
CA LYS A 299 -8.24 2.99 10.49
C LYS A 299 -7.20 2.76 9.39
N GLY A 300 -5.94 3.02 9.72
CA GLY A 300 -4.80 2.75 8.83
C GLY A 300 -4.44 3.88 7.87
N GLU A 301 -5.00 5.06 8.05
CA GLU A 301 -4.72 6.27 7.26
C GLU A 301 -4.41 7.45 8.17
N GLU A 302 -3.60 8.38 7.69
CA GLU A 302 -3.20 9.58 8.45
C GLU A 302 -4.29 10.66 8.41
N SER A 303 -4.70 11.12 9.59
CA SER A 303 -5.72 12.18 9.72
C SER A 303 -5.28 13.51 9.10
N ALA A 304 -3.98 13.78 9.07
CA ALA A 304 -3.39 14.98 8.45
C ALA A 304 -3.58 15.01 6.93
N ASP A 305 -3.38 13.88 6.26
CA ASP A 305 -3.57 13.75 4.82
C ASP A 305 -5.04 13.90 4.44
N TRP A 306 -5.94 13.28 5.21
CA TRP A 306 -7.39 13.47 5.04
C TRP A 306 -7.81 14.93 5.22
N ALA A 307 -7.29 15.61 6.24
CA ALA A 307 -7.55 17.04 6.44
C ALA A 307 -7.05 17.89 5.26
N ALA A 308 -5.88 17.58 4.69
CA ALA A 308 -5.36 18.25 3.51
C ALA A 308 -6.26 18.04 2.29
N TRP A 309 -6.71 16.80 2.04
CA TRP A 309 -7.63 16.47 0.96
C TRP A 309 -8.98 17.16 1.09
N ILE A 310 -9.61 17.16 2.28
CA ILE A 310 -10.88 17.86 2.50
C ILE A 310 -10.73 19.36 2.21
N ASN A 311 -9.62 19.99 2.65
CA ASN A 311 -9.38 21.40 2.37
C ASN A 311 -9.16 21.69 0.87
N ARG A 312 -8.53 20.77 0.12
CA ARG A 312 -8.39 20.87 -1.35
C ARG A 312 -9.73 20.72 -2.08
N VAL A 313 -10.63 19.89 -1.57
CA VAL A 313 -12.00 19.79 -2.09
C VAL A 313 -12.75 21.09 -1.81
N LYS A 314 -12.65 21.62 -0.59
CA LYS A 314 -13.27 22.91 -0.20
C LYS A 314 -12.82 24.08 -1.07
N SER A 315 -11.54 24.13 -1.44
CA SER A 315 -11.01 25.20 -2.31
C SER A 315 -11.35 25.01 -3.79
N GLY A 316 -11.84 23.82 -4.19
CA GLY A 316 -12.03 23.44 -5.59
C GLY A 316 -10.73 23.13 -6.34
N ASP A 317 -9.57 23.14 -5.67
CA ASP A 317 -8.28 22.84 -6.31
C ASP A 317 -8.21 21.42 -6.86
N VAL A 318 -9.03 20.51 -6.33
CA VAL A 318 -9.11 19.12 -6.79
C VAL A 318 -9.58 19.00 -8.25
N ASP A 319 -10.36 19.96 -8.76
CA ASP A 319 -10.84 19.93 -10.15
C ASP A 319 -9.70 20.05 -11.17
N ARG A 320 -8.57 20.66 -10.77
CA ARG A 320 -7.37 20.77 -11.60
C ARG A 320 -6.65 19.43 -11.79
N ASP A 321 -6.93 18.46 -10.93
CA ASP A 321 -6.38 17.11 -10.99
C ASP A 321 -7.25 16.15 -11.81
N ARG A 322 -8.41 16.60 -12.30
CA ARG A 322 -9.26 15.76 -13.16
C ARG A 322 -8.61 15.51 -14.52
N ALA A 323 -8.71 14.28 -15.02
CA ALA A 323 -8.25 13.93 -16.35
C ALA A 323 -8.95 14.77 -17.42
N ALA A 324 -8.20 15.17 -18.46
CA ALA A 324 -8.63 16.14 -19.47
C ALA A 324 -9.99 15.79 -20.09
N ARG A 325 -10.26 14.50 -20.32
CA ARG A 325 -11.51 13.99 -20.90
C ARG A 325 -12.78 14.30 -20.07
N PHE A 326 -12.65 14.63 -18.79
CA PHE A 326 -13.78 14.93 -17.89
C PHE A 326 -13.93 16.43 -17.59
N GLN A 327 -13.03 17.29 -18.10
CA GLN A 327 -13.07 18.73 -17.81
C GLN A 327 -14.31 19.41 -18.39
N GLU A 328 -14.73 19.00 -19.59
CA GLU A 328 -15.95 19.54 -20.24
C GLU A 328 -17.23 19.18 -19.46
N GLU A 329 -17.31 17.97 -18.91
CA GLU A 329 -18.44 17.53 -18.08
C GLU A 329 -18.59 18.39 -16.83
N VAL A 330 -17.48 18.70 -16.14
CA VAL A 330 -17.48 19.57 -14.95
C VAL A 330 -17.88 20.99 -15.30
N ALA A 331 -17.35 21.53 -16.40
CA ALA A 331 -17.71 22.87 -16.88
C ALA A 331 -19.20 22.97 -17.20
N GLY A 332 -19.76 21.96 -17.88
CA GLY A 332 -21.19 21.86 -18.14
C GLY A 332 -22.03 21.79 -16.85
N ALA A 333 -21.63 20.94 -15.90
CA ALA A 333 -22.33 20.81 -14.62
C ALA A 333 -22.26 22.09 -13.77
N ALA A 334 -21.15 22.83 -13.84
CA ALA A 334 -21.00 24.13 -13.20
C ALA A 334 -21.89 25.20 -13.84
N ALA A 335 -21.99 25.22 -15.18
CA ALA A 335 -22.88 26.12 -15.89
C ALA A 335 -24.36 25.87 -15.53
N VAL A 336 -24.77 24.60 -15.43
CA VAL A 336 -26.12 24.23 -14.96
C VAL A 336 -26.36 24.71 -13.53
N ALA A 337 -25.41 24.50 -12.61
CA ALA A 337 -25.54 24.98 -11.23
C ALA A 337 -25.73 26.50 -11.17
N LEU A 338 -24.99 27.27 -11.97
CA LEU A 338 -25.09 28.73 -12.04
C LEU A 338 -26.38 29.24 -12.71
N SER A 339 -27.09 28.39 -13.46
CA SER A 339 -28.37 28.73 -14.10
C SER A 339 -29.57 28.61 -13.17
N PHE A 340 -29.40 28.19 -11.92
CA PHE A 340 -30.50 28.22 -10.95
C PHE A 340 -30.88 29.66 -10.59
N PRO A 341 -32.19 29.97 -10.46
CA PRO A 341 -32.62 31.29 -10.08
C PRO A 341 -32.16 31.61 -8.66
N SER A 342 -31.72 32.85 -8.42
CA SER A 342 -31.29 33.31 -7.09
C SER A 342 -32.43 33.47 -6.09
N GLN A 343 -33.67 33.39 -6.55
CA GLN A 343 -34.90 33.42 -5.75
C GLN A 343 -35.85 32.30 -6.16
N CYS A 344 -36.53 31.71 -5.18
CA CYS A 344 -37.52 30.68 -5.42
C CYS A 344 -38.70 31.26 -6.22
N PRO A 345 -39.06 30.71 -7.40
CA PRO A 345 -40.17 31.24 -8.19
C PRO A 345 -41.54 31.18 -7.49
N SER A 346 -41.68 30.33 -6.48
CA SER A 346 -42.94 30.13 -5.75
C SER A 346 -43.10 31.05 -4.53
N CYS A 347 -42.01 31.41 -3.85
CA CYS A 347 -42.09 32.18 -2.58
C CYS A 347 -41.07 33.31 -2.42
N PHE A 348 -40.23 33.54 -3.44
CA PHE A 348 -39.19 34.58 -3.47
C PHE A 348 -38.09 34.46 -2.41
N ALA A 349 -38.05 33.38 -1.63
CA ALA A 349 -36.94 33.10 -0.74
C ALA A 349 -35.63 32.95 -1.52
N THR A 350 -34.52 33.41 -0.95
CA THR A 350 -33.18 33.26 -1.54
C THR A 350 -32.85 31.79 -1.73
N VAL A 351 -32.31 31.46 -2.91
CA VAL A 351 -31.87 30.10 -3.26
C VAL A 351 -30.35 30.13 -3.43
N PRO A 352 -29.59 29.37 -2.62
CA PRO A 352 -28.16 29.26 -2.82
C PRO A 352 -27.86 28.50 -4.12
N VAL A 353 -26.72 28.79 -4.73
CA VAL A 353 -26.25 28.03 -5.91
C VAL A 353 -26.09 26.57 -5.51
N PRO A 354 -26.77 25.62 -6.16
CA PRO A 354 -26.66 24.22 -5.79
C PRO A 354 -25.31 23.64 -6.19
N PRO A 355 -24.89 22.52 -5.57
CA PRO A 355 -23.73 21.76 -6.02
C PRO A 355 -23.83 21.35 -7.49
N ARG A 356 -22.68 21.09 -8.11
CA ARG A 356 -22.60 20.62 -9.50
C ARG A 356 -23.37 19.30 -9.67
N GLY A 357 -24.03 19.17 -10.82
CA GLY A 357 -24.78 17.96 -11.17
C GLY A 357 -26.18 17.86 -10.56
N VAL A 358 -26.59 18.83 -9.74
CA VAL A 358 -27.96 18.94 -9.23
C VAL A 358 -28.89 19.47 -10.34
N GLN A 359 -29.96 18.73 -10.61
CA GLN A 359 -30.93 19.04 -11.67
C GLN A 359 -32.20 19.72 -11.14
N ALA A 360 -32.45 19.64 -9.84
CA ALA A 360 -33.51 20.36 -9.16
C ALA A 360 -33.22 20.45 -7.66
N VAL A 361 -33.69 21.52 -7.00
CA VAL A 361 -33.64 21.66 -5.54
C VAL A 361 -35.03 21.92 -4.99
N THR A 362 -35.30 21.45 -3.78
CA THR A 362 -36.56 21.75 -3.08
C THR A 362 -36.35 22.99 -2.23
N CYS A 363 -37.24 23.98 -2.36
CA CYS A 363 -37.19 25.18 -1.53
C CYS A 363 -37.49 24.84 -0.07
N GLU A 364 -36.57 25.17 0.84
CA GLU A 364 -36.71 24.89 2.28
C GLU A 364 -37.88 25.62 2.94
N PHE A 365 -38.34 26.73 2.36
CA PHE A 365 -39.40 27.57 2.93
C PHE A 365 -40.81 27.16 2.50
N CYS A 366 -40.99 26.80 1.23
CA CYS A 366 -42.32 26.51 0.67
C CYS A 366 -42.48 25.11 0.07
N GLY A 367 -41.41 24.31 0.01
CA GLY A 367 -41.41 22.98 -0.61
C GLY A 367 -41.48 23.00 -2.14
N GLY A 368 -41.45 24.17 -2.78
CA GLY A 368 -41.49 24.29 -4.24
C GLY A 368 -40.24 23.71 -4.91
N LEU A 369 -40.42 22.98 -6.01
CA LEU A 369 -39.32 22.43 -6.81
C LEU A 369 -38.74 23.53 -7.71
N ILE A 370 -37.46 23.84 -7.53
CA ILE A 370 -36.70 24.82 -8.31
C ILE A 370 -35.82 24.06 -9.29
N LYS A 371 -35.80 24.50 -10.54
CA LYS A 371 -35.02 23.92 -11.64
C LYS A 371 -34.09 24.99 -12.24
N PRO A 372 -32.99 24.57 -12.91
CA PRO A 372 -32.17 25.51 -13.68
C PRO A 372 -33.03 26.22 -14.74
N GLU A 373 -32.75 27.49 -14.95
CA GLU A 373 -33.33 28.24 -16.07
C GLU A 373 -32.78 27.65 -17.38
N ALA A 374 -33.66 27.50 -18.39
CA ALA A 374 -33.21 27.04 -19.69
C ALA A 374 -32.16 28.03 -20.22
N ALA A 375 -30.97 27.53 -20.57
CA ALA A 375 -29.94 28.34 -21.21
C ALA A 375 -30.55 28.99 -22.46
N ALA A 376 -30.64 30.32 -22.44
CA ALA A 376 -31.18 31.13 -23.54
C ALA A 376 -30.25 31.16 -24.75
#